data_AF-A0A519MV84-F1
#
_entry.id   AF-A0A519MV84-F1
#
_cell.length_a   1.000
_cell.length_b   1.000
_cell.length_c   1.000
_cell.angle_alpha   90.00
_cell.angle_beta   90.00
_cell.angle_gamma   90.00
#
_symmetry.space_group_name_H-M   'P 1'
#
loop_
_entity.id
_entity.type
_entity.pdbx_description
1 polymer ?
#
loop_
_entity_poly.entity_id
_entity_poly.type
_entity_poly.pdbx_seq_one_letter_code
_entity_poly.pdbx_strand_id
1 'polypeptide(L)'
;MPNDSLSSLLCRTWKINFAFAEGIKHERNEIPKSGIYEVVFNRDSTFQIIGERTTTGRWCHDQEKKYVELELRGRINLVVFSINKNEMIITYIENLRKKISNLPDSFIYFVPK
;
A
#
# COMPACT_ATOMS: atom_id res chain seq x y z
N MET A 1 5.56 -11.74 15.49
CA MET A 1 6.72 -11.56 14.59
C MET A 1 6.24 -11.67 13.15
N PRO A 2 6.73 -10.86 12.21
CA PRO A 2 6.27 -10.94 10.84
C PRO A 2 6.64 -12.30 10.23
N ASN A 3 5.73 -12.90 9.46
CA ASN A 3 5.94 -14.16 8.78
C ASN A 3 7.07 -13.99 7.76
N ASP A 4 8.17 -14.76 7.86
CA ASP A 4 9.37 -14.59 7.03
C ASP A 4 9.07 -14.59 5.53
N SER A 5 8.06 -15.34 5.10
CA SER A 5 7.58 -15.36 3.72
C SER A 5 6.99 -14.00 3.29
N LEU A 6 6.12 -13.40 4.11
CA LEU A 6 5.55 -12.08 3.82
C LEU A 6 6.61 -10.99 3.87
N SER A 7 7.50 -11.02 4.87
CA SER A 7 8.61 -10.06 4.97
C SER A 7 9.49 -10.08 3.73
N SER A 8 9.76 -11.26 3.16
CA SER A 8 10.57 -11.40 1.94
C SER A 8 9.93 -10.76 0.70
N LEU A 9 8.59 -10.76 0.64
CA LEU A 9 7.83 -10.10 -0.42
C LEU A 9 7.73 -8.60 -0.16
N LEU A 10 7.25 -8.22 1.02
CA LEU A 10 6.89 -6.85 1.38
C LEU A 10 8.09 -5.93 1.55
N CYS A 11 9.13 -6.37 2.26
CA CYS A 11 10.24 -5.52 2.70
C CYS A 11 11.20 -5.18 1.55
N ARG A 12 10.82 -4.19 0.76
CA ARG A 12 11.59 -3.60 -0.34
C ARG A 12 11.05 -2.20 -0.65
N THR A 13 11.59 -1.57 -1.68
CA THR A 13 11.02 -0.33 -2.22
C THR A 13 9.99 -0.66 -3.30
N TRP A 14 8.84 -0.02 -3.20
CA TRP A 14 7.74 -0.09 -4.14
C TRP A 14 7.51 1.28 -4.76
N LYS A 15 7.32 1.32 -6.06
CA LYS A 15 7.11 2.55 -6.81
C LYS A 15 5.73 2.54 -7.44
N ILE A 16 5.03 3.66 -7.36
CA ILE A 16 3.71 3.78 -7.96
C ILE A 16 3.77 3.56 -9.47
N ASN A 17 2.79 2.84 -10.01
CA ASN A 17 2.57 2.72 -11.45
C ASN A 17 1.36 3.58 -11.86
N PHE A 18 0.21 3.35 -11.22
CA PHE A 18 -1.02 4.11 -11.44
C PHE A 18 -1.88 4.11 -10.17
N ALA A 19 -2.84 5.03 -10.12
CA ALA A 19 -3.93 5.01 -9.15
C ALA A 19 -5.24 4.75 -9.87
N PHE A 20 -6.17 4.07 -9.21
CA PHE A 20 -7.53 3.87 -9.70
C PHE A 20 -8.49 4.47 -8.69
N ALA A 21 -9.39 5.33 -9.15
CA ALA A 21 -10.41 5.94 -8.31
C ALA A 21 -11.65 6.22 -9.16
N GLU A 22 -12.83 5.92 -8.61
CA GLU A 22 -14.12 6.26 -9.25
C GLU A 22 -14.27 5.74 -10.69
N GLY A 23 -13.70 4.57 -10.99
CA GLY A 23 -13.76 3.99 -12.34
C GLY A 23 -12.70 4.52 -13.31
N ILE A 24 -11.86 5.46 -12.87
CA ILE A 24 -10.86 6.12 -13.70
C ILE A 24 -9.46 5.67 -13.28
N LYS A 25 -8.64 5.33 -14.27
CA LYS A 25 -7.20 5.11 -14.09
C LYS A 25 -6.48 6.45 -14.23
N HIS A 26 -5.68 6.79 -13.23
CA HIS A 26 -4.76 7.93 -13.22
C HIS A 26 -3.33 7.42 -13.37
N GLU A 27 -2.68 7.78 -14.47
CA GLU A 27 -1.28 7.42 -14.70
C GLU A 27 -0.37 8.16 -13.70
N ARG A 28 0.83 7.63 -13.43
CA ARG A 28 1.76 8.21 -12.44
C ARG A 28 2.01 9.71 -12.58
N ASN A 29 2.08 10.21 -13.81
CA ASN A 29 2.31 11.64 -14.11
C ASN A 29 1.08 12.53 -13.85
N GLU A 30 -0.09 11.93 -13.67
CA GLU A 30 -1.36 12.61 -13.36
C GLU A 30 -1.62 12.68 -11.85
N ILE A 31 -0.83 11.95 -11.06
CA ILE A 31 -0.96 11.89 -9.61
C ILE A 31 -0.37 13.17 -9.00
N PRO A 32 -1.13 13.91 -8.17
CA PRO A 32 -0.68 15.14 -7.54
C PRO A 32 0.64 14.95 -6.77
N LYS A 33 1.46 16.01 -6.69
CA LYS A 33 2.74 16.01 -5.95
C LYS A 33 2.58 15.65 -4.47
N SER A 34 1.43 15.97 -3.89
CA SER A 34 1.04 15.59 -2.53
C SER A 34 0.72 14.10 -2.37
N GLY A 35 0.68 13.33 -3.45
CA GLY A 35 0.37 11.90 -3.48
C GLY A 35 1.54 11.01 -3.06
N ILE A 36 1.26 9.70 -3.05
CA ILE A 36 2.23 8.65 -2.71
C ILE A 36 2.99 8.26 -3.98
N TYR A 37 4.31 8.45 -4.01
CA TYR A 37 5.13 8.06 -5.16
C TYR A 37 5.91 6.77 -4.94
N GLU A 38 6.46 6.60 -3.74
CA GLU A 38 7.18 5.39 -3.36
C GLU A 38 6.81 4.98 -1.94
N VAL A 39 6.90 3.69 -1.66
CA VAL A 39 6.74 3.13 -0.31
C VAL A 39 7.90 2.20 -0.02
N VAL A 40 8.58 2.41 1.10
CA VAL A 40 9.70 1.59 1.55
C VAL A 40 9.27 0.82 2.78
N PHE A 41 9.32 -0.51 2.73
CA PHE A 41 9.00 -1.37 3.87
C PHE A 41 10.28 -1.99 4.45
N ASN A 42 10.41 -1.91 5.77
CA ASN A 42 11.56 -2.42 6.50
C ASN A 42 11.18 -3.65 7.33
N ARG A 43 12.16 -4.52 7.60
CA ARG A 43 11.98 -5.76 8.38
C ARG A 43 11.68 -5.52 9.87
N ASP A 44 11.93 -4.33 10.38
CA ASP A 44 11.66 -3.91 11.75
C ASP A 44 10.20 -3.44 11.97
N SER A 45 9.30 -3.81 11.06
CA SER A 45 7.89 -3.39 11.05
C SER A 45 7.66 -1.89 10.81
N THR A 46 8.65 -1.15 10.32
CA THR A 46 8.48 0.25 9.90
C THR A 46 8.30 0.38 8.39
N PHE A 47 7.67 1.46 7.95
CA PHE A 47 7.62 1.84 6.54
C PHE A 47 7.69 3.35 6.34
N GLN A 48 8.03 3.78 5.14
CA GLN A 48 8.06 5.18 4.71
C GLN A 48 7.22 5.36 3.45
N ILE A 49 6.34 6.35 3.45
CA ILE A 49 5.67 6.89 2.26
C ILE A 49 6.48 8.09 1.79
N ILE A 50 6.94 8.04 0.54
CA ILE A 50 7.72 9.09 -0.11
C ILE A 50 6.79 9.80 -1.10
N GLY A 51 6.51 11.07 -0.81
CA GLY A 51 5.71 12.00 -1.61
C GLY A 51 6.37 13.37 -1.63
N GLU A 52 5.57 14.44 -1.66
CA GLU A 52 6.05 15.80 -1.33
C GLU A 52 6.68 15.87 0.07
N ARG A 53 6.09 15.15 1.04
CA ARG A 53 6.65 14.97 2.38
C ARG A 53 6.79 13.48 2.66
N THR A 54 7.93 13.12 3.25
CA THR A 54 8.13 11.74 3.71
C THR A 54 7.38 11.54 5.02
N THR A 55 6.57 10.49 5.10
CA THR A 55 5.85 10.10 6.32
C THR A 55 6.23 8.68 6.70
N THR A 56 6.57 8.47 7.97
CA THR A 56 6.91 7.16 8.52
C THR A 56 5.73 6.57 9.28
N GLY A 57 5.58 5.24 9.24
CA GLY A 57 4.58 4.51 9.98
C GLY A 57 5.05 3.12 10.39
N ARG A 58 4.12 2.35 10.95
CA ARG A 58 4.31 0.94 11.30
C ARG A 58 3.38 0.05 10.50
N TRP A 59 3.86 -1.12 10.10
CA TRP A 59 3.03 -2.11 9.44
C TRP A 59 2.87 -3.35 10.30
N CYS A 60 1.69 -3.96 10.24
CA CYS A 60 1.39 -5.21 10.93
C CYS A 60 0.57 -6.12 10.00
N HIS A 61 0.85 -7.41 10.01
CA HIS A 61 0.05 -8.38 9.25
C HIS A 61 -1.12 -8.86 10.11
N ASP A 62 -2.34 -8.56 9.68
CA ASP A 62 -3.55 -9.15 10.24
C ASP A 62 -3.79 -10.51 9.58
N GLN A 63 -3.47 -11.57 10.32
CA GLN A 63 -3.59 -12.95 9.83
C GLN A 63 -5.05 -13.40 9.66
N GLU A 64 -5.97 -12.87 10.46
CA GLU A 64 -7.39 -13.23 10.40
C GLU A 64 -8.03 -12.61 9.17
N LYS A 65 -7.74 -11.33 8.93
CA LYS A 65 -8.32 -10.57 7.83
C LYS A 65 -7.49 -10.66 6.53
N LYS A 66 -6.30 -11.25 6.59
CA LYS A 66 -5.40 -11.56 5.46
C LYS A 66 -4.93 -10.32 4.68
N TYR A 67 -4.61 -9.24 5.39
CA TYR A 67 -4.01 -8.04 4.81
C TYR A 67 -2.99 -7.41 5.76
N VAL A 68 -2.17 -6.49 5.23
CA VAL A 68 -1.21 -5.73 6.06
C VAL A 68 -1.80 -4.38 6.40
N GLU A 69 -1.96 -4.08 7.68
CA GLU A 69 -2.38 -2.78 8.19
C GLU A 69 -1.21 -1.80 8.18
N LEU A 70 -1.45 -0.59 7.70
CA LEU A 70 -0.49 0.51 7.69
C LEU A 70 -0.96 1.59 8.66
N GLU A 71 -0.26 1.68 9.78
CA GLU A 71 -0.52 2.65 10.84
C GLU A 71 0.31 3.92 10.62
N LEU A 72 -0.38 5.05 10.48
CA LEU A 72 0.22 6.39 10.38
C LEU A 72 -0.29 7.24 11.54
N ARG A 73 0.62 7.76 12.36
CA ARG A 73 0.28 8.65 13.49
C ARG A 73 -0.78 8.06 14.44
N GLY A 74 -0.70 6.78 14.77
CA GLY A 74 -1.66 6.13 15.67
C GLY A 74 -2.99 5.72 15.03
N ARG A 75 -3.13 5.85 13.70
CA ARG A 75 -4.36 5.51 12.97
C ARG A 75 -4.08 4.58 11.80
N ILE A 76 -4.87 3.52 11.68
CA ILE A 76 -4.84 2.61 10.54
C ILE A 76 -5.78 3.18 9.46
N ASN A 77 -5.19 3.77 8.43
CA ASN A 77 -5.95 4.37 7.33
C ASN A 77 -5.78 3.58 6.02
N LEU A 78 -4.65 2.90 5.85
CA LEU A 78 -4.28 2.20 4.63
C LEU A 78 -4.02 0.72 4.93
N VAL A 79 -4.20 -0.11 3.92
CA VAL A 79 -3.84 -1.52 3.96
C VAL A 79 -3.15 -1.95 2.67
N VAL A 80 -2.24 -2.91 2.77
CA VAL A 80 -1.79 -3.70 1.62
C VAL A 80 -2.83 -4.79 1.40
N PHE A 81 -3.65 -4.63 0.37
CA PHE A 81 -4.74 -5.53 0.03
C PHE A 81 -4.25 -6.80 -0.67
N SER A 82 -3.26 -6.65 -1.57
CA SER A 82 -2.67 -7.74 -2.32
C SER A 82 -1.19 -7.46 -2.56
N ILE A 83 -0.37 -8.50 -2.52
CA ILE A 83 1.06 -8.41 -2.80
C ILE A 83 1.59 -9.72 -3.37
N ASN A 84 2.44 -9.61 -4.38
CA ASN A 84 3.26 -10.71 -4.87
C ASN A 84 4.64 -10.18 -5.28
N LYS A 85 5.45 -10.99 -5.97
CA LYS A 85 6.81 -10.61 -6.36
C LYS A 85 6.88 -9.45 -7.38
N ASN A 86 5.81 -9.19 -8.11
CA ASN A 86 5.74 -8.26 -9.24
C ASN A 86 4.92 -7.01 -8.94
N GLU A 87 3.99 -7.07 -7.99
CA GLU A 87 3.04 -5.99 -7.73
C GLU A 87 2.58 -5.95 -6.29
N MET A 88 2.12 -4.77 -5.89
CA MET A 88 1.49 -4.51 -4.60
C MET A 88 0.33 -3.53 -4.79
N ILE A 89 -0.79 -3.80 -4.13
CA ILE A 89 -1.98 -2.95 -4.16
C ILE A 89 -2.21 -2.41 -2.75
N ILE A 90 -2.22 -1.08 -2.62
CA ILE A 90 -2.58 -0.37 -1.39
C ILE A 90 -3.93 0.30 -1.57
N THR A 91 -4.78 0.24 -0.54
CA THR A 91 -6.09 0.90 -0.53
C THR A 91 -6.38 1.48 0.85
N TYR A 92 -7.34 2.40 0.93
CA TYR A 92 -7.93 2.79 2.20
C TYR A 92 -8.72 1.62 2.81
N ILE A 93 -8.68 1.51 4.14
CA ILE A 93 -9.37 0.44 4.88
C ILE A 93 -10.89 0.46 4.65
N GLU A 94 -11.48 1.65 4.49
CA GLU A 94 -12.91 1.83 4.21
C GLU A 94 -13.34 1.25 2.85
N ASN A 95 -12.42 1.24 1.88
CA ASN A 95 -12.68 0.69 0.55
C ASN A 95 -12.64 -0.83 0.53
N LEU A 96 -12.20 -1.51 1.60
CA LEU A 96 -12.26 -2.98 1.66
C LEU A 96 -13.70 -3.52 1.63
N ARG A 97 -14.67 -2.70 2.05
CA ARG A 97 -16.10 -3.06 2.08
C ARG A 97 -16.81 -2.78 0.76
N LYS A 98 -16.21 -1.97 -0.12
CA LYS A 98 -16.76 -1.57 -1.41
C LYS A 98 -15.86 -2.12 -2.50
N LYS A 99 -16.29 -3.25 -3.07
CA LYS A 99 -15.52 -3.97 -4.08
C LYS A 99 -16.27 -4.00 -5.40
N ILE A 100 -15.75 -3.32 -6.41
CA ILE A 100 -16.05 -3.58 -7.81
C ILE A 100 -15.20 -4.79 -8.21
N SER A 101 -15.82 -5.99 -8.28
CA SER A 101 -15.13 -7.27 -8.50
C SER A 101 -14.21 -7.69 -7.32
N ASN A 102 -13.06 -8.33 -7.60
CA ASN A 102 -12.07 -8.76 -6.60
C ASN A 102 -11.12 -7.63 -6.13
N LEU A 103 -11.33 -6.39 -6.60
CA LEU A 103 -10.51 -5.22 -6.27
C LEU A 103 -11.31 -4.16 -5.48
N PRO A 104 -10.64 -3.32 -4.67
CA PRO A 104 -11.29 -2.18 -4.02
C PRO A 104 -11.73 -1.11 -5.04
N ASP A 105 -12.75 -0.33 -4.71
CA ASP A 105 -13.27 0.73 -5.61
C ASP A 105 -12.27 1.86 -5.88
N SER A 106 -11.34 2.11 -4.95
CA SER A 106 -10.20 3.01 -5.15
C SER A 106 -8.94 2.41 -4.54
N PHE A 107 -7.88 2.31 -5.33
CA PHE A 107 -6.61 1.71 -4.93
C PHE A 107 -5.42 2.34 -5.65
N ILE A 108 -4.24 2.07 -5.12
CA ILE A 108 -2.96 2.49 -5.70
C ILE A 108 -2.17 1.24 -6.04
N TYR A 109 -1.71 1.15 -7.29
CA TYR A 109 -0.94 0.04 -7.80
C TYR A 109 0.55 0.37 -7.81
N PHE A 110 1.36 -0.51 -7.26
CA PHE A 110 2.80 -0.38 -7.16
C PHE A 110 3.52 -1.55 -7.84
N VAL A 111 4.72 -1.26 -8.36
CA VAL A 111 5.67 -2.23 -8.89
C VAL A 111 6.97 -2.19 -8.06
N PRO A 112 7.73 -3.28 -7.96
CA PRO A 112 9.01 -3.27 -7.27
C PRO A 112 9.97 -2.29 -7.97
N LYS A 113 10.75 -1.56 -7.16
CA LYS A 113 11.83 -0.70 -7.64
C LYS A 113 13.15 -1.45 -7.67
#